data_AF-A0A953B428-F1
#
_entry.id   AF-A0A953B428-F1
#
_cell.length_a   1.000
_cell.length_b   1.000
_cell.length_c   1.000
_cell.angle_alpha   90.00
_cell.angle_beta   90.00
_cell.angle_gamma   90.00
#
_symmetry.space_group_name_H-M   'P 1'
#
loop_
_entity.id
_entity.type
_entity.pdbx_description
1 polymer ?
#
loop_
_entity_poly.entity_id
_entity_poly.type
_entity_poly.pdbx_seq_one_letter_code
_entity_poly.pdbx_strand_id
1 'polypeptide(L)'
;TRQIVFISPPDVKDSANPRSGIGTAAANRGQYFDPWGTNYVIRIDGDYNNQVSNPYATNAGANPLQQGVIALSLGADKLGGIGSADKNGGTAADDIISWQ
;
A
#
# COMPACT_ATOMS: atom_id res chain seq x y z
N THR A 1 -16.95 -3.66 -20.91
CA THR A 1 -16.13 -4.12 -19.77
C THR A 1 -16.19 -3.07 -18.68
N ARG A 2 -16.32 -3.45 -17.40
CA ARG A 2 -16.33 -2.46 -16.29
C ARG A 2 -14.93 -1.82 -16.18
N GLN A 3 -14.83 -0.51 -16.38
CA GLN A 3 -13.56 0.23 -16.32
C GLN A 3 -13.25 0.79 -14.94
N ILE A 4 -14.26 0.91 -14.06
CA ILE A 4 -14.11 1.39 -12.69
C ILE A 4 -14.80 0.38 -11.77
N VAL A 5 -14.07 -0.07 -10.75
CA VAL A 5 -14.59 -0.92 -9.67
C VAL A 5 -14.53 -0.09 -8.40
N PHE A 6 -15.69 0.16 -7.82
CA PHE A 6 -15.79 0.79 -6.50
C PHE A 6 -15.62 -0.30 -5.44
N ILE A 7 -14.72 -0.04 -4.49
CA ILE A 7 -14.66 -0.80 -3.25
C ILE A 7 -15.42 -0.03 -2.17
N SER A 8 -16.11 -0.76 -1.29
CA SER A 8 -16.87 -0.18 -0.17
C SER A 8 -16.45 -0.81 1.16
N PRO A 9 -15.19 -0.56 1.59
CA PRO A 9 -14.73 -1.00 2.90
C PRO A 9 -15.55 -0.34 4.02
N PRO A 10 -15.75 -1.03 5.16
CA PRO A 10 -16.43 -0.45 6.31
C PRO A 10 -15.56 0.62 6.97
N ASP A 11 -16.18 1.45 7.81
CA ASP A 11 -15.46 2.34 8.71
C ASP A 11 -14.62 1.54 9.72
N VAL A 12 -13.51 2.13 10.16
CA VAL A 12 -12.69 1.57 11.25
C VAL A 12 -13.50 1.46 12.54
N LYS A 13 -13.30 0.38 13.28
CA LYS A 13 -14.01 0.12 14.55
C LYS A 13 -13.57 1.04 15.68
N ASP A 14 -12.29 1.40 15.72
CA ASP A 14 -11.70 2.35 16.64
C ASP A 14 -11.00 3.44 15.81
N SER A 15 -11.51 4.67 15.87
CA SER A 15 -10.97 5.78 15.09
C SER A 15 -9.70 6.39 15.69
N ALA A 16 -9.41 6.14 16.96
CA ALA A 16 -8.17 6.56 17.61
C ALA A 16 -7.00 5.63 17.27
N ASN A 17 -7.28 4.34 17.04
CA ASN A 17 -6.30 3.33 16.60
C ASN A 17 -6.82 2.59 15.36
N PRO A 18 -6.90 3.28 14.20
CA PRO A 18 -7.58 2.77 13.01
C PRO A 18 -6.92 1.51 12.46
N ARG A 19 -7.73 0.50 12.13
CA ARG A 19 -7.32 -0.78 11.50
C ARG A 19 -8.45 -1.31 10.62
N SER A 20 -8.10 -1.93 9.50
CA SER A 20 -9.02 -2.68 8.62
C SER A 20 -10.29 -1.92 8.21
N GLY A 21 -10.16 -0.71 7.67
CA GLY A 21 -11.32 0.09 7.29
C GLY A 21 -10.98 1.54 6.93
N ILE A 22 -12.02 2.34 6.68
CA ILE A 22 -11.89 3.78 6.41
C ILE A 22 -11.84 4.57 7.71
N GLY A 23 -10.81 5.40 7.86
CA GLY A 23 -10.67 6.30 9.00
C GLY A 23 -11.79 7.33 9.06
N THR A 24 -12.31 7.58 10.26
CA THR A 24 -13.44 8.51 10.50
C THR A 24 -13.07 9.70 11.38
N ALA A 25 -11.93 9.63 12.07
CA ALA A 25 -11.41 10.72 12.90
C ALA A 25 -10.90 11.88 12.03
N ALA A 26 -10.92 13.10 12.55
CA ALA A 26 -10.54 14.29 11.77
C ALA A 26 -9.13 14.18 11.16
N ALA A 27 -8.18 13.56 11.87
CA ALA A 27 -6.79 13.41 11.42
C ALA A 27 -6.59 12.34 10.33
N ASN A 28 -7.53 11.40 10.18
CA ASN A 28 -7.39 10.23 9.29
C ASN A 28 -8.60 9.99 8.38
N ARG A 29 -9.47 10.99 8.26
CA ARG A 29 -10.75 10.85 7.57
C ARG A 29 -10.54 10.45 6.11
N GLY A 30 -11.17 9.34 5.70
CA GLY A 30 -11.11 8.85 4.32
C GLY A 30 -9.85 8.04 3.98
N GLN A 31 -8.90 7.89 4.91
CA GLN A 31 -7.74 7.04 4.71
C GLN A 31 -8.14 5.57 4.87
N TYR A 32 -7.65 4.69 3.99
CA TYR A 32 -7.88 3.26 4.08
C TYR A 32 -6.75 2.56 4.84
N PHE A 33 -7.09 1.92 5.95
CA PHE A 33 -6.14 1.29 6.86
C PHE A 33 -6.03 -0.21 6.62
N ASP A 34 -4.79 -0.69 6.65
CA ASP A 34 -4.44 -2.09 6.63
C ASP A 34 -4.78 -2.79 7.97
N PRO A 35 -4.61 -4.12 8.06
CA PRO A 35 -4.88 -4.86 9.28
C PRO A 35 -3.99 -4.49 10.47
N TRP A 36 -2.87 -3.80 10.28
CA TRP A 36 -1.91 -3.47 11.34
C TRP A 36 -1.99 -2.01 11.79
N GLY A 37 -2.79 -1.22 11.09
CA GLY A 37 -3.12 0.16 11.43
C GLY A 37 -2.20 1.19 10.78
N THR A 38 -1.60 0.81 9.67
CA THR A 38 -0.93 1.73 8.75
C THR A 38 -1.87 1.97 7.57
N ASN A 39 -1.86 3.19 7.01
CA ASN A 39 -2.60 3.44 5.78
C ASN A 39 -1.93 2.70 4.62
N TYR A 40 -2.72 2.17 3.68
CA TYR A 40 -2.15 1.68 2.43
C TYR A 40 -1.40 2.80 1.71
N VAL A 41 -0.19 2.49 1.23
CA VAL A 41 0.60 3.39 0.38
C VAL A 41 0.28 3.05 -1.06
N ILE A 42 -0.23 4.04 -1.80
CA ILE A 42 -0.64 3.88 -3.20
C ILE A 42 0.30 4.71 -4.08
N ARG A 43 0.75 4.12 -5.18
CA ARG A 43 1.48 4.82 -6.24
C ARG A 43 0.70 4.68 -7.53
N ILE A 44 0.55 5.79 -8.23
CA ILE A 44 -0.16 5.87 -9.50
C ILE A 44 0.85 6.36 -10.53
N ASP A 45 0.86 5.69 -11.69
CA ASP A 45 1.52 6.17 -12.88
C ASP A 45 0.85 7.48 -13.34
N GLY A 46 1.56 8.59 -13.12
CA GLY A 46 1.08 9.92 -13.46
C GLY A 46 1.45 10.38 -14.88
N ASP A 47 2.35 9.66 -15.56
CA ASP A 47 2.78 9.99 -16.93
C ASP A 47 2.15 9.08 -18.00
N TYR A 48 1.38 8.08 -17.54
CA TYR A 48 0.56 7.17 -18.34
C TYR A 48 1.37 6.28 -19.29
N ASN A 49 2.61 5.94 -18.91
CA ASN A 49 3.46 5.01 -19.64
C ASN A 49 3.20 3.52 -19.30
N ASN A 50 2.22 3.24 -18.43
CA ASN A 50 1.89 1.93 -17.85
C ASN A 50 3.01 1.32 -17.00
N GLN A 51 3.80 2.17 -16.34
CA GLN A 51 4.90 1.73 -15.50
C GLN A 51 4.94 2.50 -14.17
N VAL A 52 5.24 1.77 -13.11
CA VAL A 52 5.54 2.35 -11.80
C VAL A 52 6.89 1.81 -11.34
N SER A 53 7.75 2.71 -10.83
CA SER A 53 9.04 2.33 -10.25
C SER A 53 8.83 1.40 -9.05
N ASN A 54 9.59 0.32 -8.99
CA ASN A 54 9.53 -0.60 -7.86
C ASN A 54 10.08 0.08 -6.59
N PRO A 55 9.30 0.14 -5.49
CA PRO A 55 9.78 0.75 -4.25
C PRO A 55 10.99 0.06 -3.62
N TYR A 56 11.26 -1.20 -3.97
CA TYR A 56 12.36 -2.00 -3.43
C TYR A 56 13.43 -2.25 -4.49
N ALA A 57 14.71 -2.29 -4.08
CA ALA A 57 15.82 -2.49 -5.00
C ALA A 57 16.04 -3.97 -5.39
N THR A 58 15.74 -4.90 -4.48
CA THR A 58 15.94 -6.34 -4.68
C THR A 58 14.77 -7.17 -4.12
N ASN A 59 14.61 -8.38 -4.67
CA ASN A 59 13.64 -9.40 -4.22
C ASN A 59 12.15 -8.99 -4.25
N ALA A 60 11.79 -7.96 -5.03
CA ALA A 60 10.42 -7.47 -5.16
C ALA A 60 9.85 -7.59 -6.58
N GLY A 61 10.36 -8.51 -7.40
CA GLY A 61 9.97 -8.64 -8.81
C GLY A 61 10.63 -7.60 -9.73
N ALA A 62 9.96 -7.27 -10.84
CA ALA A 62 10.51 -6.42 -11.90
C ALA A 62 10.70 -4.96 -11.46
N ASN A 63 11.63 -4.26 -12.09
CA ASN A 63 11.78 -2.82 -11.96
C ASN A 63 12.13 -2.21 -13.34
N PRO A 64 11.24 -1.40 -13.96
CA PRO A 64 9.94 -0.96 -13.44
C PRO A 64 8.86 -2.04 -13.47
N LEU A 65 7.79 -1.84 -12.69
CA LEU A 65 6.60 -2.69 -12.69
C LEU A 65 5.66 -2.26 -13.83
N GLN A 66 5.20 -3.20 -14.65
CA GLN A 66 4.25 -2.96 -15.75
C GLN A 66 2.80 -2.86 -15.22
N GLN A 67 2.57 -1.90 -14.33
CA GLN A 67 1.28 -1.64 -13.70
C GLN A 67 1.07 -0.13 -13.64
N GLY A 68 -0.16 0.33 -13.85
CA GLY A 68 -0.49 1.76 -13.72
C GLY A 68 -0.77 2.19 -12.27
N VAL A 69 -1.03 1.25 -11.36
CA VAL A 69 -1.25 1.51 -9.94
C VAL A 69 -0.70 0.35 -9.14
N ILE A 70 -0.01 0.64 -8.05
CA ILE A 70 0.40 -0.34 -7.04
C ILE A 70 -0.06 0.11 -5.65
N ALA A 71 -0.29 -0.88 -4.77
CA ALA A 71 -0.57 -0.66 -3.37
C ALA A 71 0.36 -1.52 -2.51
N LEU A 72 0.76 -0.99 -1.36
CA LEU A 72 1.53 -1.74 -0.36
C LEU A 72 1.08 -1.40 1.06
N SER A 73 1.24 -2.36 1.96
CA SER A 73 1.06 -2.25 3.41
C SER A 73 2.42 -2.47 4.08
N LEU A 74 2.72 -1.69 5.12
CA LEU A 74 3.99 -1.74 5.85
C LEU A 74 4.02 -2.84 6.94
N GLY A 75 3.17 -3.84 6.80
CA GLY A 75 3.13 -4.97 7.72
C GLY A 75 2.86 -4.62 9.18
N ALA A 76 3.27 -5.53 10.05
CA ALA A 76 3.05 -5.46 11.49
C ALA A 76 4.01 -4.49 12.17
N ASP A 77 5.23 -4.37 11.67
CA ASP A 77 6.25 -3.51 12.25
C ASP A 77 6.07 -2.02 11.86
N LYS A 78 5.29 -1.75 10.80
CA LYS A 78 4.96 -0.42 10.28
C LYS A 78 6.16 0.34 9.73
N LEU A 79 7.20 -0.38 9.33
CA LEU A 79 8.46 0.15 8.82
C LEU A 79 8.68 -0.35 7.38
N GLY A 80 9.86 -0.12 6.82
CA GLY A 80 10.17 -0.55 5.45
C GLY A 80 9.56 0.35 4.36
N GLY A 81 8.97 -0.28 3.34
CA GLY A 81 8.36 0.41 2.20
C GLY A 81 9.37 1.07 1.24
N ILE A 82 9.02 2.26 0.76
CA ILE A 82 9.72 2.98 -0.31
C ILE A 82 11.16 3.28 0.04
N GLY A 83 12.10 2.79 -0.78
CA GLY A 83 13.53 2.98 -0.59
C GLY A 83 14.21 1.85 0.20
N SER A 84 13.46 0.83 0.60
CA SER A 84 14.01 -0.38 1.22
C SER A 84 14.88 -1.15 0.21
N ALA A 85 16.06 -1.59 0.64
CA ALA A 85 17.02 -2.25 -0.24
C ALA A 85 16.57 -3.66 -0.65
N ASP A 86 15.98 -4.43 0.27
CA ASP A 86 15.60 -5.83 0.07
C ASP A 86 14.21 -6.08 0.66
N LYS A 87 13.27 -6.54 -0.18
CA LYS A 87 11.90 -6.88 0.22
C LYS A 87 11.80 -8.05 1.21
N ASN A 88 12.82 -8.90 1.28
CA ASN A 88 12.87 -10.04 2.20
C ASN A 88 13.77 -9.77 3.42
N GLY A 89 14.34 -8.56 3.54
CA GLY A 89 15.30 -8.21 4.57
C GLY A 89 14.77 -7.20 5.58
N GLY A 90 15.31 -7.25 6.79
CA GLY A 90 15.07 -6.25 7.83
C GLY A 90 13.59 -6.01 8.10
N THR A 91 13.18 -4.74 8.01
CA THR A 91 11.82 -4.25 8.28
C THR A 91 10.90 -4.29 7.06
N ALA A 92 11.31 -4.89 5.95
CA ALA A 92 10.50 -4.99 4.74
C ALA A 92 9.91 -6.38 4.55
N ALA A 93 10.34 -7.36 5.36
CA ALA A 93 9.98 -8.77 5.19
C ALA A 93 8.49 -9.03 5.41
N ASP A 94 7.84 -8.27 6.29
CA ASP A 94 6.41 -8.33 6.58
C ASP A 94 5.55 -7.41 5.71
N ASP A 95 6.17 -6.54 4.90
CA ASP A 95 5.45 -5.70 3.94
C ASP A 95 4.64 -6.56 2.96
N ILE A 96 3.42 -6.12 2.65
CA ILE A 96 2.54 -6.75 1.66
C ILE A 96 2.48 -5.86 0.42
N ILE A 97 2.69 -6.45 -0.76
CA ILE A 97 2.77 -5.74 -2.04
C ILE A 97 1.75 -6.31 -3.04
N SER A 98 1.17 -5.46 -3.89
CA SER A 98 0.08 -5.87 -4.80
C SER A 98 0.52 -6.62 -6.05
N TRP A 99 1.82 -6.78 -6.29
CA TRP A 99 2.38 -7.30 -7.53
C TRP A 99 3.17 -8.62 -7.36
N GLN A 100 3.11 -9.22 -6.16
CA GLN A 100 3.62 -10.57 -5.88
C GLN A 100 2.67 -11.33 -4.97
#